data_AF-A0A914Q8W7-F1
#
_entry.id   AF-A0A914Q8W7-F1
#
_cell.length_a   1.000
_cell.length_b   1.000
_cell.length_c   1.000
_cell.angle_alpha   90.00
_cell.angle_beta   90.00
_cell.angle_gamma   90.00
#
_symmetry.space_group_name_H-M   'P 1'
#
loop_
_entity.id
_entity.type
_entity.pdbx_description
1 polymer ?
#
loop_
_entity_poly.entity_id
_entity_poly.type
_entity_poly.pdbx_seq_one_letter_code
_entity_poly.pdbx_strand_id
1 'polypeptide(L)'
;MILEVIPTDSKHPVYHILSDFFSGAILGASISTIFFPINVVKTRMQATLGTKFENPFKIISIIWKERNGSLKELYRGVHLNFTRSLLAWGITNSAFNLLQRTIG
;
A
#
# COMPACT_ATOMS: atom_id res chain seq x y z
N MET A 1 18.27 11.49 8.34
CA MET A 1 18.76 11.02 7.03
C MET A 1 17.55 10.39 6.33
N ILE A 2 16.77 11.04 5.47
CA ILE A 2 16.90 12.27 4.67
C ILE A 2 15.54 13.00 4.80
N LEU A 3 15.51 14.14 5.47
CA LEU A 3 14.43 15.12 5.27
C LEU A 3 15.09 16.31 4.59
N GLU A 4 15.44 16.10 3.33
CA GLU A 4 15.59 17.22 2.42
C GLU A 4 14.16 17.77 2.27
N VAL A 5 13.84 18.75 3.11
CA VAL A 5 12.67 19.61 2.92
C VAL A 5 12.85 20.16 1.51
N ILE A 6 12.14 19.57 0.56
CA ILE A 6 12.15 20.01 -0.83
C ILE A 6 11.83 21.51 -0.77
N PRO A 7 12.78 22.39 -1.15
CA PRO A 7 12.58 23.83 -1.03
C PRO A 7 11.39 24.21 -1.91
N THR A 8 10.28 24.51 -1.25
CA THR A 8 8.97 24.65 -1.85
C THR A 8 8.78 26.13 -2.17
N ASP A 9 9.01 26.52 -3.43
CA ASP A 9 8.68 27.86 -3.92
C ASP A 9 7.17 28.09 -3.77
N SER A 10 6.80 29.08 -2.95
CA SER A 10 5.46 29.32 -2.39
C SER A 10 4.45 29.92 -3.38
N LYS A 11 4.76 29.94 -4.68
CA LYS A 11 3.91 30.56 -5.71
C LYS A 11 2.82 29.64 -6.29
N HIS A 12 2.87 28.32 -6.07
CA HIS A 12 1.92 27.36 -6.67
C HIS A 12 1.44 26.26 -5.68
N PRO A 13 0.46 26.54 -4.81
CA PRO A 13 -0.01 25.58 -3.79
C PRO A 13 -0.61 24.30 -4.39
N VAL A 14 -1.29 24.39 -5.52
CA VAL A 14 -1.89 23.23 -6.21
C VAL A 14 -0.81 22.29 -6.74
N TYR A 15 0.30 22.83 -7.26
CA TYR A 15 1.41 22.01 -7.77
C TYR A 15 2.00 21.14 -6.67
N HIS A 16 2.20 21.70 -5.48
CA HIS A 16 2.76 20.98 -4.34
C HIS A 16 1.82 19.87 -3.86
N ILE A 17 0.52 20.15 -3.72
CA ILE A 17 -0.46 19.14 -3.33
C ILE A 17 -0.51 17.97 -4.32
N LEU A 18 -0.46 18.27 -5.62
CA LEU A 18 -0.44 17.25 -6.67
C LEU A 18 0.88 16.46 -6.69
N SER A 19 2.02 17.12 -6.52
CA SER A 19 3.33 16.46 -6.41
C SER A 19 3.37 15.51 -5.20
N ASP A 20 2.90 16.00 -4.05
CA ASP A 20 2.75 15.21 -2.81
C ASP A 20 1.82 14.01 -3.07
N PHE A 21 0.71 14.22 -3.78
CA PHE A 21 -0.23 13.16 -4.11
C PHE A 21 0.44 12.06 -4.93
N PHE A 22 1.03 12.42 -6.07
CA PHE A 22 1.60 11.44 -7.00
C PHE A 22 2.81 10.71 -6.40
N SER A 23 3.65 11.41 -5.64
CA SER A 23 4.77 10.81 -4.92
C SER A 23 4.28 9.73 -3.94
N GLY A 24 3.32 10.07 -3.08
CA GLY A 24 2.74 9.11 -2.12
C GLY A 24 1.98 7.98 -2.80
N ALA A 25 1.21 8.30 -3.85
CA ALA A 25 0.40 7.35 -4.59
C ALA A 25 1.26 6.27 -5.28
N ILE A 26 2.30 6.67 -6.02
CA ILE A 26 3.16 5.75 -6.77
C ILE A 26 3.99 4.89 -5.80
N LEU A 27 4.57 5.51 -4.78
CA LEU A 27 5.36 4.79 -3.77
C LEU A 27 4.49 3.78 -3.02
N GLY A 28 3.34 4.21 -2.52
CA GLY A 28 2.41 3.38 -1.77
C GLY A 28 1.80 2.25 -2.61
N ALA A 29 1.42 2.54 -3.86
CA ALA A 29 0.91 1.51 -4.78
C ALA A 29 1.98 0.48 -5.15
N SER A 30 3.23 0.91 -5.34
CA SER A 30 4.36 0.02 -5.66
C SER A 30 4.67 -0.91 -4.49
N ILE A 31 4.82 -0.36 -3.28
CA ILE A 31 5.04 -1.13 -2.06
C ILE A 31 3.89 -2.12 -1.84
N SER A 32 2.65 -1.65 -1.90
CA SER A 32 1.46 -2.49 -1.69
C SER A 32 1.35 -3.62 -2.72
N THR A 33 1.81 -3.38 -3.95
CA THR A 33 1.89 -4.38 -5.01
C THR A 33 2.94 -5.44 -4.70
N ILE A 34 4.17 -5.04 -4.34
CA ILE A 34 5.25 -5.95 -3.96
C ILE A 34 4.83 -6.83 -2.77
N PHE A 35 4.16 -6.23 -1.78
CA PHE A 35 3.69 -6.91 -0.58
C PHE A 35 2.30 -7.56 -0.72
N PHE A 36 1.71 -7.57 -1.92
CA PHE A 36 0.39 -8.14 -2.17
C PHE A 36 0.27 -9.61 -1.71
N PRO A 37 1.26 -10.50 -1.96
CA PRO A 37 1.21 -11.87 -1.45
C PRO A 37 1.05 -11.97 0.07
N ILE A 38 1.72 -11.10 0.82
CA ILE A 38 1.64 -11.08 2.29
C ILE A 38 0.24 -10.64 2.73
N ASN A 39 -0.34 -9.66 2.04
CA ASN A 39 -1.72 -9.23 2.29
C ASN A 39 -2.72 -10.37 2.04
N VAL A 40 -2.50 -11.20 1.03
CA VAL A 40 -3.33 -12.40 0.76
C VAL A 40 -3.27 -13.39 1.93
N VAL A 41 -2.06 -13.69 2.43
CA VAL A 41 -1.87 -14.57 3.60
C VAL A 41 -2.58 -14.00 4.83
N LYS A 42 -2.36 -12.71 5.13
CA LYS A 42 -2.98 -12.04 6.27
C LYS A 42 -4.51 -12.05 6.17
N THR A 43 -5.06 -11.75 5.01
CA THR A 43 -6.51 -11.74 4.79
C THR A 43 -7.09 -13.14 4.95
N ARG A 44 -6.41 -14.18 4.46
CA ARG A 44 -6.83 -15.57 4.65
C ARG A 44 -6.85 -15.98 6.12
N MET A 45 -5.84 -15.56 6.89
CA MET A 45 -5.80 -15.79 8.34
C MET A 45 -6.97 -15.08 9.05
N GLN A 46 -7.23 -13.81 8.70
CA GLN A 46 -8.28 -13.01 9.31
C GLN A 46 -9.70 -13.43 8.90
N ALA A 47 -9.87 -14.04 7.73
CA ALA A 47 -11.16 -14.54 7.26
C ALA A 47 -11.64 -15.79 8.01
N THR A 48 -10.76 -16.48 8.75
CA THR A 48 -11.12 -17.71 9.45
C THR A 48 -11.64 -17.36 10.85
N LEU A 49 -12.96 -17.26 10.98
CA LEU A 49 -13.63 -16.99 12.25
C LEU A 49 -13.79 -18.29 13.06
N GLY A 50 -13.45 -18.26 14.35
CA GLY A 50 -13.69 -19.38 15.27
C GLY A 50 -12.64 -20.50 15.26
N THR A 51 -11.57 -20.38 14.47
CA THR A 51 -10.44 -21.34 14.49
C THR A 51 -9.27 -20.80 15.32
N LYS A 52 -8.44 -21.69 15.87
CA LYS A 52 -7.16 -21.30 16.48
C LYS A 52 -6.31 -20.54 15.48
N PHE A 53 -5.52 -19.57 15.97
CA PHE A 53 -4.56 -18.83 15.16
C PHE A 53 -3.58 -19.83 14.52
N GLU A 54 -3.67 -19.98 13.20
CA GLU A 54 -2.83 -20.93 12.46
C GLU A 54 -1.45 -20.32 12.19
N ASN A 55 -0.43 -21.17 12.09
CA ASN A 55 0.92 -20.75 11.79
C ASN A 55 0.98 -20.10 10.38
N PRO A 56 1.52 -18.87 10.22
CA PRO A 56 1.62 -18.20 8.93
C PRO A 56 2.27 -19.04 7.82
N PHE A 57 3.31 -19.83 8.15
CA PHE A 57 3.99 -20.71 7.19
C PHE A 57 3.07 -21.82 6.66
N LYS A 58 2.19 -22.34 7.52
CA LYS A 58 1.17 -23.33 7.12
C LYS A 58 0.17 -22.71 6.16
N ILE A 59 -0.27 -21.48 6.42
CA ILE A 59 -1.19 -20.75 5.53
C ILE A 59 -0.55 -20.44 4.19
N ILE A 60 0.73 -20.04 4.16
CA ILE A 60 1.49 -19.87 2.91
C ILE A 60 1.50 -21.18 2.10
N SER A 61 1.78 -22.32 2.74
CA SER A 61 1.79 -23.62 2.06
C SER A 61 0.41 -24.00 1.49
N ILE A 62 -0.66 -23.75 2.24
CA ILE A 62 -2.04 -23.97 1.79
C ILE A 62 -2.35 -23.10 0.56
N ILE A 63 -2.10 -21.79 0.66
CA ILE A 63 -2.35 -20.85 -0.45
C ILE A 63 -1.53 -21.24 -1.68
N TRP A 64 -0.26 -21.61 -1.50
CA TRP A 64 0.60 -22.02 -2.61
C TRP A 64 0.02 -23.24 -3.35
N LYS A 65 -0.46 -24.24 -2.62
CA LYS A 65 -1.11 -25.43 -3.19
C LYS A 65 -2.44 -25.07 -3.87
N GLU A 66 -3.29 -24.28 -3.24
CA GLU A 66 -4.57 -23.81 -3.80
C GLU A 66 -4.39 -22.99 -5.09
N ARG A 67 -3.25 -22.30 -5.23
CA ARG A 67 -2.89 -21.47 -6.38
C ARG A 67 -2.04 -22.22 -7.41
N ASN A 68 -2.02 -23.55 -7.38
CA ASN A 68 -1.25 -24.41 -8.29
C ASN A 68 0.25 -24.08 -8.35
N GLY A 69 0.82 -23.57 -7.25
CA GLY A 69 2.21 -23.11 -7.21
C GLY A 69 2.53 -21.94 -8.14
N SER A 70 1.53 -21.17 -8.56
CA SER A 70 1.69 -20.09 -9.53
C SER A 70 1.75 -18.72 -8.84
N LEU A 71 2.87 -18.01 -9.06
CA LEU A 71 3.01 -16.61 -8.64
C LEU A 71 1.98 -15.70 -9.32
N LYS A 72 1.62 -15.98 -10.58
CA LYS A 72 0.59 -15.22 -11.28
C LYS A 72 -0.76 -15.31 -10.57
N GLU A 73 -1.15 -16.51 -10.14
CA GLU A 73 -2.40 -16.71 -9.41
C GLU A 73 -2.36 -16.10 -8.01
N LEU A 74 -1.18 -16.04 -7.37
CA LEU A 74 -1.01 -15.36 -6.08
C LEU A 74 -1.24 -13.83 -6.20
N TYR A 75 -0.92 -13.26 -7.35
CA TYR A 75 -1.17 -11.85 -7.70
C TYR A 75 -2.54 -11.60 -8.33
N ARG A 76 -3.43 -12.61 -8.36
CA ARG A 76 -4.79 -12.43 -8.91
C ARG A 76 -5.56 -11.40 -8.09
N GLY A 77 -5.96 -10.30 -8.74
CA GLY A 77 -6.64 -9.16 -8.10
C GLY A 77 -5.71 -8.00 -7.71
N VAL A 78 -4.42 -8.07 -8.04
CA VAL A 78 -3.44 -7.02 -7.68
C VAL A 78 -3.81 -5.63 -8.21
N HIS A 79 -4.49 -5.54 -9.36
CA HIS A 79 -4.93 -4.26 -9.94
C HIS A 79 -5.91 -3.51 -9.01
N LEU A 80 -6.83 -4.21 -8.35
CA LEU A 80 -7.73 -3.60 -7.37
C LEU A 80 -6.95 -3.07 -6.16
N ASN A 81 -5.96 -3.84 -5.69
CA ASN A 81 -5.09 -3.39 -4.61
C ASN A 81 -4.23 -2.20 -5.03
N PHE A 82 -3.73 -2.18 -6.27
CA PHE A 82 -2.96 -1.08 -6.83
C PHE A 82 -3.79 0.20 -6.87
N THR A 83 -4.97 0.19 -7.49
CA THR A 83 -5.85 1.37 -7.59
C THR A 83 -6.26 1.88 -6.21
N ARG A 84 -6.66 0.98 -5.30
CA ARG A 84 -7.00 1.34 -3.92
C ARG A 84 -5.81 1.99 -3.20
N SER A 85 -4.61 1.40 -3.35
CA SER A 85 -3.40 1.90 -2.70
C SER A 85 -2.98 3.24 -3.29
N LEU A 86 -3.03 3.41 -4.60
CA LEU A 86 -2.72 4.65 -5.29
C LEU A 86 -3.54 5.81 -4.71
N LEU A 87 -4.85 5.66 -4.63
CA LEU A 87 -5.75 6.68 -4.08
C LEU A 87 -5.50 6.91 -2.58
N ALA A 88 -5.44 5.84 -1.79
CA ALA A 88 -5.31 5.95 -0.34
C ALA A 88 -3.98 6.61 0.07
N TRP A 89 -2.87 6.17 -0.51
CA TRP A 89 -1.54 6.70 -0.19
C TRP A 89 -1.32 8.11 -0.75
N GLY A 90 -1.88 8.41 -1.93
CA GLY A 90 -1.83 9.77 -2.48
C GLY A 90 -2.57 10.77 -1.61
N ILE A 91 -3.82 10.48 -1.24
CA ILE A 91 -4.61 11.35 -0.36
C ILE A 91 -3.91 11.53 0.99
N THR A 92 -3.41 10.43 1.57
CA THR A 92 -2.74 10.47 2.88
C THR A 92 -1.50 11.35 2.84
N ASN A 93 -0.65 11.21 1.82
CA ASN A 93 0.58 11.99 1.71
C ASN A 93 0.30 13.48 1.48
N SER A 94 -0.63 13.82 0.59
CA SER A 94 -1.05 15.21 0.39
C SER A 94 -1.67 15.81 1.65
N ALA A 95 -2.54 15.08 2.34
CA ALA A 95 -3.17 15.55 3.57
C ALA A 95 -2.14 15.75 4.68
N PHE A 96 -1.21 14.83 4.86
CA PHE A 96 -0.13 14.93 5.84
C PHE A 96 0.74 16.17 5.59
N ASN A 97 1.22 16.36 4.36
CA ASN A 97 2.05 17.51 4.01
C ASN A 97 1.27 18.84 4.07
N LEU A 98 -0.02 18.84 3.74
CA LEU A 98 -0.88 20.01 3.89
C LEU A 98 -1.05 20.39 5.37
N LEU A 99 -1.40 19.42 6.21
CA LEU A 99 -1.57 19.63 7.66
C LEU A 99 -0.27 20.09 8.31
N GLN A 100 0.86 19.54 7.90
CA GLN A 100 2.16 19.95 8.41
C GLN A 100 2.50 21.39 8.02
N ARG A 101 2.12 21.85 6.82
CA ARG A 101 2.32 23.24 6.37
C ARG A 101 1.39 24.25 7.06
N THR A 102 0.22 23.83 7.53
CA THR A 102 -0.74 24.73 8.19
C THR A 102 -0.54 24.83 9.69
N ILE A 103 -0.06 23.75 10.33
CA ILE A 103 0.08 23.67 11.79
C ILE A 103 1.53 23.90 12.25
N GLY A 104 2.52 23.57 11.40
CA GLY A 104 3.95 23.79 11.67
C GLY A 104 4.43 25.14 11.16
#